data_AF-A0A6A5KKE0-F1
#
_entry.id   AF-A0A6A5KKE0-F1
#
_cell.length_a   1.000
_cell.length_b   1.000
_cell.length_c   1.000
_cell.angle_alpha   90.00
_cell.angle_beta   90.00
_cell.angle_gamma   90.00
#
_symmetry.space_group_name_H-M   'P 1'
#
loop_
_entity.id
_entity.type
_entity.pdbx_description
1 polymer ?
#
loop_
_entity_poly.entity_id
_entity_poly.type
_entity_poly.pdbx_seq_one_letter_code
_entity_poly.pdbx_strand_id
1 'polypeptide(L)'
;MMGKGYEEKMMERRVDAASKEKTQDPPQLVWEKEGASQQSPDAEFETVAAGSVPNFVRMSASEQDQEMAMTANVDRPLMDPLVNDLDRNSRYYLYHFATQLCEVMVVYDMPGGNPIRDIIPATSAYPLLLQIILANSAFHVFNITQNPMGQSAYQGAQSPTVMAYYQAVSRFGGPLKSSYRDALVAKQQALSLLAKSVVSVNTTNIDLILITILLFVNYALVESGRDKWKVHMDGALKLIKLLGEPPYLQRPMSRLRQTILSDFLVFYILGSTFSFTTLPALIPETIELDPILRYAETNNYLSCPGPLLRIMLESFALPDTHDSRSETSTQEYIQEQVAVLLRRALAFDPIAWSFDFERASPFEDIEQRIRIASAHRSAVCIYLARVLPSTNPLLDPTSGTALVSLTALADDVVHHISHLKPGDALFKSICWPLFLAGAESEDRGQREWIMDTLDQLYGLMFWGYLHTSKRVLESIWKLKDEAGAGAGNCWVEEVKDFGNEILIA
;
A
#
# COMPACT_ATOMS: atom_id res chain seq x y z
N MET A 1 -49.14 45.82 -28.67
CA MET A 1 -49.60 45.18 -27.42
C MET A 1 -48.81 43.89 -27.23
N MET A 2 -47.72 43.97 -26.48
CA MET A 2 -46.92 42.81 -26.04
C MET A 2 -46.35 43.15 -24.67
N GLY A 3 -46.31 42.16 -23.79
CA GLY A 3 -45.61 42.23 -22.51
C GLY A 3 -46.52 41.92 -21.32
N LYS A 4 -46.68 40.62 -21.03
CA LYS A 4 -47.01 40.01 -19.72
C LYS A 4 -47.31 38.50 -19.88
N GLY A 5 -46.42 37.75 -20.52
CA GLY A 5 -46.65 36.31 -20.77
C GLY A 5 -45.44 35.39 -20.57
N TYR A 6 -44.28 35.94 -20.21
CA TYR A 6 -43.04 35.16 -20.12
C TYR A 6 -42.66 34.81 -18.68
N GLU A 7 -43.04 35.64 -17.69
CA GLU A 7 -42.69 35.40 -16.28
C GLU A 7 -43.65 34.44 -15.58
N GLU A 8 -44.95 34.43 -15.93
CA GLU A 8 -45.92 33.50 -15.34
C GLU A 8 -45.68 32.04 -15.75
N LYS A 9 -45.25 31.79 -17.01
CA LYS A 9 -44.92 30.43 -17.48
C LYS A 9 -43.64 29.85 -16.87
N MET A 10 -42.77 30.68 -16.30
CA MET A 10 -41.57 30.22 -15.58
C MET A 10 -41.85 29.89 -14.12
N MET A 11 -42.84 30.52 -13.48
CA MET A 11 -43.21 30.18 -12.10
C MET A 11 -44.05 28.90 -12.01
N GLU A 12 -44.99 28.65 -12.93
CA GLU A 12 -45.78 27.40 -12.91
C GLU A 12 -44.91 26.15 -13.16
N ARG A 13 -43.89 26.23 -14.06
CA ARG A 13 -42.95 25.11 -14.27
C ARG A 13 -42.04 24.82 -13.07
N ARG A 14 -41.80 25.79 -12.18
CA ARG A 14 -41.01 25.57 -10.95
C ARG A 14 -41.83 24.92 -9.84
N VAL A 15 -43.14 25.13 -9.81
CA VAL A 15 -44.01 24.53 -8.79
C VAL A 15 -44.35 23.08 -9.14
N ASP A 16 -44.52 22.74 -10.42
CA ASP A 16 -44.77 21.36 -10.84
C ASP A 16 -43.52 20.46 -10.80
N ALA A 17 -42.30 21.02 -10.91
CA ALA A 17 -41.06 20.27 -10.75
C ALA A 17 -40.73 19.96 -9.28
N ALA A 18 -41.25 20.74 -8.32
CA ALA A 18 -40.94 20.58 -6.89
C ALA A 18 -41.75 19.48 -6.18
N SER A 19 -42.64 18.77 -6.87
CA SER A 19 -43.50 17.74 -6.26
C SER A 19 -43.22 16.30 -6.72
N LYS A 20 -42.15 16.07 -7.50
CA LYS A 20 -41.68 14.72 -7.87
C LYS A 20 -40.15 14.60 -7.90
N GLU A 21 -39.49 14.92 -6.80
CA GLU A 21 -38.12 14.47 -6.54
C GLU A 21 -37.99 14.26 -5.03
N LYS A 22 -38.31 13.03 -4.58
CA LYS A 22 -37.69 12.50 -3.36
C LYS A 22 -36.30 12.02 -3.76
N THR A 23 -35.36 12.95 -3.88
CA THR A 23 -33.94 12.64 -3.83
C THR A 23 -33.66 12.11 -2.42
N GLN A 24 -33.44 10.81 -2.32
CA GLN A 24 -32.71 10.27 -1.18
C GLN A 24 -31.29 10.84 -1.27
N ASP A 25 -30.87 11.57 -0.24
CA ASP A 25 -29.46 11.91 -0.08
C ASP A 25 -28.64 10.60 -0.14
N PRO A 26 -27.54 10.55 -0.90
CA PRO A 26 -26.68 9.38 -0.95
C PRO A 26 -26.11 9.10 0.45
N PRO A 27 -25.93 7.83 0.85
CA PRO A 27 -25.46 7.49 2.18
C PRO A 27 -24.03 8.00 2.40
N GLN A 28 -23.88 9.13 3.10
CA GLN A 28 -22.59 9.54 3.62
C GLN A 28 -22.14 8.53 4.69
N LEU A 29 -21.06 7.81 4.40
CA LEU A 29 -20.34 7.04 5.40
C LEU A 29 -19.73 8.00 6.43
N VAL A 30 -20.36 8.05 7.61
CA VAL A 30 -19.82 8.75 8.78
C VAL A 30 -18.61 7.98 9.26
N TRP A 31 -17.43 8.58 9.13
CA TRP A 31 -16.20 8.06 9.71
C TRP A 31 -16.21 8.35 11.21
N GLU A 32 -16.57 7.37 12.02
CA GLU A 32 -16.40 7.49 13.47
C GLU A 32 -14.90 7.73 13.77
N LYS A 33 -14.62 8.75 14.58
CA LYS A 33 -13.27 8.97 15.11
C LYS A 33 -12.96 7.82 16.07
N GLU A 34 -12.17 6.86 15.64
CA GLU A 34 -11.62 5.82 16.51
C GLU A 34 -10.73 6.48 17.57
N GLY A 35 -11.24 6.55 18.80
CA GLY A 35 -10.59 7.23 19.91
C GLY A 35 -11.44 7.31 21.16
N ALA A 36 -11.93 6.16 21.67
CA ALA A 36 -12.40 6.06 23.05
C ALA A 36 -12.34 4.60 23.54
N SER A 37 -11.25 4.25 24.23
CA SER A 37 -11.14 2.97 24.94
C SER A 37 -12.08 2.94 26.14
N GLN A 38 -12.98 1.95 26.20
CA GLN A 38 -13.66 1.58 27.45
C GLN A 38 -12.76 0.59 28.22
N GLN A 39 -12.30 0.99 29.40
CA GLN A 39 -11.61 0.13 30.36
C GLN A 39 -12.62 -0.70 31.16
N SER A 40 -12.31 -1.98 31.38
CA SER A 40 -12.88 -2.82 32.44
C SER A 40 -11.76 -3.43 33.30
N PRO A 41 -11.99 -3.68 34.60
CA PRO A 41 -10.93 -3.70 35.61
C PRO A 41 -10.41 -5.08 35.99
N ASP A 42 -9.24 -5.04 36.63
CA ASP A 42 -8.35 -6.11 37.08
C ASP A 42 -9.02 -7.21 37.94
N ALA A 43 -8.50 -8.45 37.81
CA ALA A 43 -8.72 -9.54 38.75
C ALA A 43 -7.39 -9.96 39.38
N GLU A 44 -7.27 -9.75 40.69
CA GLU A 44 -6.18 -10.17 41.58
C GLU A 44 -6.13 -11.70 41.71
N PHE A 45 -4.93 -12.29 41.79
CA PHE A 45 -4.73 -13.69 42.19
C PHE A 45 -3.82 -13.79 43.41
N GLU A 46 -4.35 -14.41 44.45
CA GLU A 46 -3.72 -14.65 45.76
C GLU A 46 -2.58 -15.68 45.70
N THR A 47 -1.51 -15.38 46.46
CA THR A 47 -0.41 -16.29 46.79
C THR A 47 -0.76 -17.24 47.94
N VAL A 48 -0.48 -18.54 47.79
CA VAL A 48 -0.49 -19.53 48.87
C VAL A 48 0.93 -19.99 49.16
N ALA A 49 1.33 -19.90 50.43
CA ALA A 49 2.61 -20.34 50.97
C ALA A 49 2.53 -21.75 51.57
N ALA A 50 3.60 -22.54 51.47
CA ALA A 50 3.90 -23.63 52.38
C ALA A 50 5.37 -24.10 52.28
N GLY A 51 6.03 -24.31 53.43
CA GLY A 51 6.80 -25.54 53.67
C GLY A 51 8.34 -25.47 53.77
N SER A 52 8.81 -25.19 54.99
CA SER A 52 10.12 -25.43 55.64
C SER A 52 11.02 -26.60 55.20
N VAL A 53 12.35 -26.38 55.15
CA VAL A 53 13.46 -27.38 55.35
C VAL A 53 14.72 -26.64 55.94
N PRO A 54 15.58 -27.26 56.79
CA PRO A 54 16.33 -26.55 57.85
C PRO A 54 17.82 -26.22 57.62
N ASN A 55 18.27 -25.26 58.43
CA ASN A 55 19.62 -24.78 58.81
C ASN A 55 20.88 -25.46 58.26
N PHE A 56 21.64 -24.71 57.46
CA PHE A 56 23.10 -24.77 57.38
C PHE A 56 23.71 -23.41 57.79
N VAL A 57 24.91 -23.47 58.35
CA VAL A 57 25.67 -22.43 59.07
C VAL A 57 25.64 -21.05 58.37
N ARG A 58 25.23 -20.03 59.11
CA ARG A 58 25.07 -18.64 58.66
C ARG A 58 26.43 -17.92 58.73
N MET A 59 27.08 -17.68 57.58
CA MET A 59 28.12 -16.64 57.48
C MET A 59 27.47 -15.26 57.66
N SER A 60 28.24 -14.30 58.19
CA SER A 60 27.74 -12.96 58.50
C SER A 60 27.44 -12.18 57.21
N ALA A 61 26.31 -11.48 57.18
CA ALA A 61 25.85 -10.72 56.00
C ALA A 61 26.82 -9.62 55.55
N SER A 62 27.75 -9.19 56.41
CA SER A 62 28.74 -8.16 56.09
C SER A 62 29.92 -8.66 55.25
N GLU A 63 30.18 -9.97 55.21
CA GLU A 63 31.32 -10.53 54.46
C GLU A 63 30.94 -10.91 53.01
N GLN A 64 29.66 -11.19 52.73
CA GLN A 64 29.16 -11.40 51.36
C GLN A 64 29.00 -10.09 50.57
N ASP A 65 28.64 -9.00 51.24
CA ASP A 65 28.46 -7.70 50.57
C ASP A 65 29.78 -7.04 50.14
N GLN A 66 30.91 -7.36 50.79
CA GLN A 66 32.22 -6.81 50.43
C GLN A 66 32.91 -7.57 49.29
N GLU A 67 32.66 -8.87 49.12
CA GLU A 67 33.24 -9.65 48.03
C GLU A 67 32.43 -9.50 46.73
N MET A 68 31.10 -9.34 46.82
CA MET A 68 30.22 -9.12 45.66
C MET A 68 30.33 -7.70 45.07
N ALA A 69 30.91 -6.75 45.81
CA ALA A 69 31.14 -5.38 45.35
C ALA A 69 32.41 -5.19 44.51
N MET A 70 33.35 -6.15 44.49
CA MET A 70 34.59 -6.04 43.70
C MET A 70 34.61 -6.84 42.39
N THR A 71 33.54 -7.58 42.06
CA THR A 71 33.41 -8.28 40.78
C THR A 71 32.10 -7.96 40.05
N ALA A 72 31.53 -6.78 40.27
CA ALA A 72 30.60 -6.19 39.31
C ALA A 72 31.42 -5.64 38.14
N ASN A 73 31.99 -6.54 37.33
CA ASN A 73 32.38 -6.18 35.98
C ASN A 73 31.07 -5.76 35.30
N VAL A 74 30.88 -4.45 35.18
CA VAL A 74 29.82 -3.86 34.36
C VAL A 74 30.25 -4.11 32.92
N ASP A 75 30.11 -5.35 32.47
CA ASP A 75 30.06 -5.69 31.05
C ASP A 75 28.74 -5.11 30.53
N ARG A 76 28.69 -3.79 30.37
CA ARG A 76 27.73 -3.16 29.47
C ARG A 76 28.08 -3.75 28.11
N PRO A 77 27.21 -4.58 27.50
CA PRO A 77 27.47 -5.04 26.15
C PRO A 77 27.69 -3.81 25.29
N LEU A 78 28.80 -3.79 24.53
CA LEU A 78 29.12 -2.69 23.63
C LEU A 78 27.91 -2.46 22.73
N MET A 79 27.20 -1.35 22.95
CA MET A 79 26.09 -0.97 22.11
C MET A 79 26.64 -0.56 20.75
N ASP A 80 25.95 -0.95 19.68
CA ASP A 80 26.32 -0.56 18.33
C ASP A 80 26.45 0.97 18.26
N PRO A 81 27.61 1.52 17.80
CA PRO A 81 27.83 2.95 17.67
C PRO A 81 26.71 3.67 16.91
N LEU A 82 26.06 2.99 15.95
CA LEU A 82 24.95 3.54 15.16
C LEU A 82 23.76 3.96 16.02
N VAL A 83 23.55 3.28 17.16
CA VAL A 83 22.35 3.46 18.00
C VAL A 83 22.66 3.95 19.40
N ASN A 84 23.93 4.28 19.69
CA ASN A 84 24.37 4.64 21.03
C ASN A 84 23.70 5.93 21.55
N ASP A 85 23.41 6.87 20.64
CA ASP A 85 22.78 8.15 20.97
C ASP A 85 21.24 8.07 21.00
N LEU A 86 20.65 6.92 20.65
CA LEU A 86 19.20 6.74 20.58
C LEU A 86 18.61 6.28 21.92
N ASP A 87 17.46 6.86 22.29
CA ASP A 87 16.68 6.39 23.42
C ASP A 87 16.15 4.96 23.19
N ARG A 88 15.64 4.33 24.26
CA ARG A 88 15.16 2.94 24.20
C ARG A 88 14.07 2.72 23.16
N ASN A 89 13.12 3.64 23.01
CA ASN A 89 12.01 3.49 22.07
C ASN A 89 12.50 3.66 20.64
N SER A 90 13.35 4.67 20.38
CA SER A 90 13.96 4.87 19.06
C SER A 90 14.76 3.65 18.62
N ARG A 91 15.54 3.03 19.53
CA ARG A 91 16.26 1.77 19.24
C ARG A 91 15.33 0.62 18.91
N TYR A 92 14.23 0.49 19.64
CA TYR A 92 13.22 -0.51 19.38
C TYR A 92 12.58 -0.34 18.00
N TYR A 93 12.16 0.88 17.64
CA TYR A 93 11.54 1.16 16.34
C TYR A 93 12.53 1.04 15.18
N LEU A 94 13.80 1.40 15.36
CA LEU A 94 14.82 1.20 14.34
C LEU A 94 15.11 -0.30 14.13
N TYR A 95 15.17 -1.08 15.21
CA TYR A 95 15.25 -2.53 15.14
C TYR A 95 14.03 -3.12 14.40
N HIS A 96 12.82 -2.69 14.77
CA HIS A 96 11.58 -3.09 14.12
C HIS A 96 11.57 -2.78 12.62
N PHE A 97 12.06 -1.59 12.25
CA PHE A 97 12.19 -1.21 10.84
C PHE A 97 13.06 -2.20 10.08
N ALA A 98 14.24 -2.47 10.66
CA ALA A 98 15.21 -3.37 10.06
C ALA A 98 14.65 -4.79 9.92
N THR A 99 13.99 -5.33 10.94
CA THR A 99 13.63 -6.76 10.95
C THR A 99 12.24 -7.08 10.45
N GLN A 100 11.34 -6.09 10.27
CA GLN A 100 9.95 -6.35 9.89
C GLN A 100 9.55 -5.54 8.66
N LEU A 101 9.73 -4.21 8.68
CA LEU A 101 9.27 -3.37 7.57
C LEU A 101 10.13 -3.51 6.31
N CYS A 102 11.45 -3.57 6.45
CA CYS A 102 12.34 -3.73 5.30
C CYS A 102 12.03 -5.01 4.50
N GLU A 103 11.67 -6.10 5.19
CA GLU A 103 11.38 -7.41 4.57
C GLU A 103 10.15 -7.36 3.66
N VAL A 104 9.09 -6.65 4.07
CA VAL A 104 7.85 -6.54 3.29
C VAL A 104 7.92 -5.51 2.17
N MET A 105 8.93 -4.62 2.18
CA MET A 105 9.10 -3.56 1.17
C MET A 105 9.86 -4.01 -0.10
N VAL A 106 10.42 -5.22 -0.11
CA VAL A 106 11.08 -5.83 -1.28
C VAL A 106 10.44 -7.17 -1.62
N VAL A 107 10.60 -7.70 -2.83
CA VAL A 107 10.08 -9.04 -3.19
C VAL A 107 10.74 -10.12 -2.31
N TYR A 108 12.06 -10.22 -2.37
CA TYR A 108 12.87 -11.16 -1.61
C TYR A 108 13.93 -10.43 -0.80
N ASP A 109 13.91 -10.60 0.52
CA ASP A 109 14.84 -9.95 1.43
C ASP A 109 16.09 -10.82 1.64
N MET A 110 17.18 -10.45 0.97
CA MET A 110 18.48 -11.13 1.07
C MET A 110 19.51 -10.24 1.76
N PRO A 111 20.49 -10.81 2.50
CA PRO A 111 21.60 -10.03 3.05
C PRO A 111 22.33 -9.23 1.96
N GLY A 112 22.39 -7.89 2.11
CA GLY A 112 22.95 -6.96 1.12
C GLY A 112 22.09 -6.74 -0.15
N GLY A 113 20.97 -7.45 -0.27
CA GLY A 113 20.01 -7.36 -1.37
C GLY A 113 18.96 -6.28 -1.18
N ASN A 114 18.71 -5.83 0.06
CA ASN A 114 17.61 -4.93 0.39
C ASN A 114 18.05 -3.45 0.43
N PRO A 115 17.73 -2.65 -0.60
CA PRO A 115 18.15 -1.25 -0.66
C PRO A 115 17.51 -0.38 0.43
N ILE A 116 16.34 -0.76 0.97
CA ILE A 116 15.68 -0.04 2.07
C ILE A 116 16.38 -0.31 3.41
N ARG A 117 16.92 -1.51 3.59
CA ARG A 117 17.74 -1.85 4.76
C ARG A 117 19.11 -1.14 4.69
N ASP A 118 19.67 -1.03 3.50
CA ASP A 118 21.00 -0.43 3.27
C ASP A 118 21.08 1.06 3.62
N ILE A 119 19.96 1.78 3.74
CA ILE A 119 19.95 3.20 4.15
C ILE A 119 19.99 3.39 5.68
N ILE A 120 19.77 2.34 6.48
CA ILE A 120 19.70 2.43 7.94
C ILE A 120 20.96 3.10 8.54
N PRO A 121 22.20 2.79 8.11
CA PRO A 121 23.39 3.46 8.64
C PRO A 121 23.38 5.00 8.46
N ALA A 122 22.72 5.51 7.42
CA ALA A 122 22.63 6.94 7.15
C ALA A 122 21.77 7.69 8.20
N THR A 123 20.93 6.99 8.97
CA THR A 123 20.09 7.62 10.01
C THR A 123 20.90 8.38 11.07
N SER A 124 22.15 7.99 11.33
CA SER A 124 23.06 8.69 12.25
C SER A 124 23.42 10.11 11.79
N ALA A 125 23.54 10.32 10.48
CA ALA A 125 23.90 11.60 9.88
C ALA A 125 22.69 12.39 9.37
N TYR A 126 21.55 11.72 9.16
CA TYR A 126 20.36 12.30 8.55
C TYR A 126 19.12 12.15 9.46
N PRO A 127 18.89 13.12 10.37
CA PRO A 127 17.76 13.08 11.31
C PRO A 127 16.39 12.99 10.64
N LEU A 128 16.24 13.58 9.44
CA LEU A 128 15.01 13.48 8.64
C LEU A 128 14.67 12.01 8.34
N LEU A 129 15.67 11.25 7.88
CA LEU A 129 15.52 9.84 7.54
C LEU A 129 15.22 9.00 8.79
N LEU A 130 15.93 9.28 9.90
CA LEU A 130 15.66 8.63 11.18
C LEU A 130 14.18 8.82 11.58
N GLN A 131 13.70 10.06 11.60
CA GLN A 131 12.34 10.36 12.09
C GLN A 131 11.25 9.68 11.26
N ILE A 132 11.36 9.61 9.93
CA ILE A 132 10.36 8.92 9.11
C ILE A 132 10.41 7.39 9.28
N ILE A 133 11.60 6.82 9.51
CA ILE A 133 11.77 5.40 9.83
C ILE A 133 11.09 5.08 11.18
N LEU A 134 11.35 5.89 12.21
CA LEU A 134 10.73 5.72 13.52
C LEU A 134 9.20 5.84 13.43
N ALA A 135 8.70 6.80 12.63
CA ALA A 135 7.28 7.00 12.42
C ALA A 135 6.60 5.76 11.80
N ASN A 136 7.16 5.23 10.70
CA ASN A 136 6.66 4.01 10.05
C ASN A 136 6.63 2.82 11.02
N SER A 137 7.74 2.58 11.71
CA SER A 137 7.84 1.49 12.68
C SER A 137 6.85 1.62 13.83
N ALA A 138 6.76 2.81 14.43
CA ALA A 138 5.87 3.02 15.56
C ALA A 138 4.40 2.84 15.15
N PHE A 139 4.00 3.29 13.95
CA PHE A 139 2.63 3.07 13.48
C PHE A 139 2.36 1.60 13.13
N HIS A 140 3.33 0.91 12.52
CA HIS A 140 3.22 -0.51 12.25
C HIS A 140 3.10 -1.34 13.55
N VAL A 141 3.88 -1.00 14.59
CA VAL A 141 3.75 -1.59 15.93
C VAL A 141 2.35 -1.33 16.48
N PHE A 142 1.82 -0.12 16.31
CA PHE A 142 0.44 0.19 16.70
C PHE A 142 -0.58 -0.72 16.00
N ASN A 143 -0.50 -0.87 14.68
CA ASN A 143 -1.39 -1.76 13.92
C ASN A 143 -1.32 -3.22 14.39
N ILE A 144 -0.11 -3.73 14.66
CA ILE A 144 0.08 -5.08 15.24
C ILE A 144 -0.61 -5.18 16.61
N THR A 145 -0.45 -4.18 17.47
CA THR A 145 -1.01 -4.22 18.83
C THR A 145 -2.53 -4.08 18.88
N GLN A 146 -3.11 -3.33 17.95
CA GLN A 146 -4.57 -3.25 17.83
C GLN A 146 -5.14 -4.54 17.22
N ASN A 147 -4.42 -5.14 16.26
CA ASN A 147 -4.84 -6.29 15.46
C ASN A 147 -6.36 -6.36 15.21
N PRO A 148 -6.98 -5.30 14.65
CA PRO A 148 -8.44 -5.22 14.49
C PRO A 148 -9.02 -6.41 13.69
N MET A 149 -8.23 -7.02 12.79
CA MET A 149 -8.66 -8.16 11.97
C MET A 149 -8.53 -9.52 12.65
N GLY A 150 -7.83 -9.60 13.78
CA GLY A 150 -7.87 -10.79 14.65
C GLY A 150 -9.24 -11.00 15.32
N GLN A 151 -10.16 -10.04 15.16
CA GLN A 151 -11.56 -10.09 15.58
C GLN A 151 -12.53 -9.97 14.37
N SER A 152 -12.04 -10.20 13.15
CA SER A 152 -12.88 -10.21 11.96
C SER A 152 -13.94 -11.31 12.06
N ALA A 153 -15.15 -11.09 11.53
CA ALA A 153 -16.18 -12.13 11.44
C ALA A 153 -15.69 -13.40 10.70
N TYR A 154 -14.60 -13.26 9.96
CA TYR A 154 -13.97 -14.26 9.12
C TYR A 154 -12.78 -15.00 9.78
N GLN A 155 -12.24 -14.52 10.92
CA GLN A 155 -11.11 -15.15 11.61
C GLN A 155 -11.34 -15.26 13.12
N GLY A 156 -11.49 -16.49 13.63
CA GLY A 156 -11.88 -16.76 15.02
C GLY A 156 -10.74 -16.93 16.05
N ALA A 157 -9.46 -16.74 15.69
CA ALA A 157 -8.33 -16.96 16.61
C ALA A 157 -7.16 -15.98 16.40
N GLN A 158 -6.34 -15.78 17.44
CA GLN A 158 -5.14 -14.92 17.38
C GLN A 158 -4.14 -15.44 16.35
N SER A 159 -3.68 -14.55 15.46
CA SER A 159 -2.73 -14.88 14.38
C SER A 159 -1.38 -15.39 14.94
N PRO A 160 -0.86 -16.54 14.47
CA PRO A 160 0.48 -17.04 14.84
C PRO A 160 1.60 -16.02 14.64
N THR A 161 1.48 -15.15 13.63
CA THR A 161 2.42 -14.07 13.32
C THR A 161 2.53 -13.06 14.46
N VAL A 162 1.40 -12.71 15.09
CA VAL A 162 1.38 -11.80 16.24
C VAL A 162 2.09 -12.43 17.44
N MET A 163 1.86 -13.72 17.70
CA MET A 163 2.55 -14.42 18.79
C MET A 163 4.07 -14.45 18.58
N ALA A 164 4.52 -14.82 17.38
CA ALA A 164 5.94 -14.83 17.03
C ALA A 164 6.57 -13.44 17.17
N TYR A 165 5.83 -12.39 16.77
CA TYR A 165 6.27 -11.01 16.93
C TYR A 165 6.47 -10.64 18.41
N TYR A 166 5.49 -10.91 19.28
CA TYR A 166 5.59 -10.64 20.72
C TYR A 166 6.80 -11.34 21.35
N GLN A 167 7.09 -12.57 20.92
CA GLN A 167 8.31 -13.30 21.35
C GLN A 167 9.58 -12.59 20.88
N ALA A 168 9.65 -12.18 19.61
CA ALA A 168 10.81 -11.50 19.04
C ALA A 168 11.12 -10.15 19.72
N VAL A 169 10.09 -9.45 20.21
CA VAL A 169 10.25 -8.16 20.90
C VAL A 169 10.26 -8.24 22.42
N SER A 170 10.21 -9.45 23.00
CA SER A 170 10.23 -9.68 24.45
C SER A 170 11.44 -9.04 25.14
N ARG A 171 12.62 -9.04 24.50
CA ARG A 171 13.84 -8.36 24.97
C ARG A 171 13.71 -6.85 25.12
N PHE A 172 12.72 -6.24 24.48
CA PHE A 172 12.38 -4.83 24.61
C PHE A 172 11.25 -4.59 25.62
N GLY A 173 10.78 -5.63 26.33
CA GLY A 173 9.62 -5.56 27.22
C GLY A 173 8.28 -5.72 26.50
N GLY A 174 8.28 -6.24 25.27
CA GLY A 174 7.10 -6.36 24.42
C GLY A 174 6.80 -5.10 23.58
N PRO A 175 5.70 -5.10 22.82
CA PRO A 175 5.30 -3.94 22.02
C PRO A 175 5.03 -2.70 22.88
N LEU A 176 5.51 -1.55 22.42
CA LEU A 176 5.36 -0.30 23.17
C LEU A 176 3.92 0.22 23.12
N LYS A 177 3.31 0.42 24.29
CA LYS A 177 1.96 1.02 24.41
C LYS A 177 1.90 2.47 23.92
N SER A 178 3.04 3.15 23.83
CA SER A 178 3.15 4.52 23.33
C SER A 178 3.27 4.61 21.80
N SER A 179 3.27 3.47 21.09
CA SER A 179 3.50 3.35 19.64
C SER A 179 2.73 4.37 18.80
N TYR A 180 1.43 4.52 19.02
CA TYR A 180 0.63 5.50 18.29
C TYR A 180 1.10 6.94 18.49
N ARG A 181 1.30 7.35 19.76
CA ARG A 181 1.77 8.70 20.10
C ARG A 181 3.16 8.94 19.53
N ASP A 182 4.05 7.97 19.68
CA ASP A 182 5.44 8.05 19.21
C ASP A 182 5.48 8.18 17.68
N ALA A 183 4.59 7.46 16.96
CA ALA A 183 4.44 7.58 15.51
C ALA A 183 4.04 8.99 15.07
N LEU A 184 3.04 9.58 15.73
CA LEU A 184 2.58 10.94 15.42
C LEU A 184 3.66 11.99 15.68
N VAL A 185 4.37 11.88 16.81
CA VAL A 185 5.48 12.78 17.15
C VAL A 185 6.60 12.67 16.12
N ALA A 186 7.04 11.45 15.80
CA ALA A 186 8.09 11.21 14.82
C ALA A 186 7.68 11.70 13.41
N LYS A 187 6.43 11.45 12.99
CA LYS A 187 5.88 11.98 11.72
C LYS A 187 5.91 13.50 11.68
N GLN A 188 5.50 14.18 12.74
CA GLN A 188 5.53 15.64 12.82
C GLN A 188 6.97 16.18 12.73
N GLN A 189 7.91 15.55 13.42
CA GLN A 189 9.32 15.93 13.37
C GLN A 189 9.89 15.71 11.96
N ALA A 190 9.61 14.57 11.33
CA ALA A 190 10.01 14.27 9.97
C ALA A 190 9.45 15.31 8.98
N LEU A 191 8.16 15.67 9.07
CA LEU A 191 7.56 16.69 8.20
C LEU A 191 8.22 18.07 8.39
N SER A 192 8.52 18.43 9.64
CA SER A 192 9.20 19.69 9.98
C SER A 192 10.62 19.74 9.41
N LEU A 193 11.34 18.62 9.44
CA LEU A 193 12.68 18.49 8.86
C LEU A 193 12.63 18.45 7.32
N LEU A 194 11.62 17.79 6.74
CA LEU A 194 11.41 17.73 5.29
C LEU A 194 11.19 19.14 4.74
N ALA A 195 10.31 19.93 5.37
CA ALA A 195 10.01 21.29 4.97
C ALA A 195 11.26 22.19 4.91
N LYS A 196 12.24 21.97 5.79
CA LYS A 196 13.54 22.67 5.77
C LYS A 196 14.47 22.12 4.69
N SER A 197 14.49 20.80 4.53
CA SER A 197 15.40 20.10 3.61
C SER A 197 15.08 20.40 2.14
N VAL A 198 13.79 20.52 1.79
CA VAL A 198 13.37 20.82 0.41
C VAL A 198 13.78 22.22 -0.07
N VAL A 199 14.07 23.15 0.84
CA VAL A 199 14.57 24.50 0.52
C VAL A 199 16.07 24.49 0.15
N SER A 200 16.80 23.45 0.52
CA SER A 200 18.26 23.33 0.36
C SER A 200 18.68 22.07 -0.41
N VAL A 201 17.85 21.67 -1.38
CA VAL A 201 18.12 20.53 -2.27
C VAL A 201 19.38 20.79 -3.11
N ASN A 202 20.25 19.79 -3.17
CA ASN A 202 21.47 19.78 -3.97
C ASN A 202 21.85 18.34 -4.37
N THR A 203 22.92 18.17 -5.13
CA THR A 203 23.33 16.88 -5.69
C THR A 203 23.71 15.84 -4.63
N THR A 204 24.09 16.25 -3.42
CA THR A 204 24.52 15.32 -2.36
C THR A 204 23.38 14.84 -1.47
N ASN A 205 22.23 15.52 -1.46
CA ASN A 205 21.11 15.19 -0.57
C ASN A 205 19.80 14.79 -1.27
N ILE A 206 19.67 15.02 -2.59
CA ILE A 206 18.40 14.82 -3.31
C ILE A 206 17.88 13.38 -3.19
N ASP A 207 18.75 12.37 -3.28
CA ASP A 207 18.34 10.96 -3.16
C ASP A 207 17.88 10.62 -1.74
N LEU A 208 18.50 11.21 -0.71
CA LEU A 208 18.09 11.04 0.68
C LEU A 208 16.77 11.74 1.01
N ILE A 209 16.51 12.89 0.37
CA ILE A 209 15.21 13.56 0.47
C ILE A 209 14.14 12.72 -0.23
N LEU A 210 14.43 12.21 -1.43
CA LEU A 210 13.50 11.38 -2.20
C LEU A 210 13.16 10.07 -1.50
N ILE A 211 14.14 9.32 -0.96
CA ILE A 211 13.84 8.09 -0.21
C ILE A 211 13.04 8.39 1.06
N THR A 212 13.25 9.55 1.71
CA THR A 212 12.41 9.98 2.83
C THR A 212 10.98 10.22 2.37
N ILE A 213 10.77 10.91 1.23
CA ILE A 213 9.42 11.11 0.66
C ILE A 213 8.78 9.77 0.30
N LEU A 214 9.55 8.81 -0.24
CA LEU A 214 9.06 7.46 -0.49
C LEU A 214 8.61 6.77 0.80
N LEU A 215 9.36 6.93 1.90
CA LEU A 215 8.95 6.41 3.21
C LEU A 215 7.73 7.15 3.80
N PHE A 216 7.43 8.37 3.38
CA PHE A 216 6.16 9.04 3.68
C PHE A 216 4.99 8.44 2.89
N VAL A 217 5.20 8.05 1.63
CA VAL A 217 4.20 7.30 0.84
C VAL A 217 3.93 5.94 1.50
N ASN A 218 4.98 5.23 1.90
CA ASN A 218 4.84 3.99 2.68
C ASN A 218 4.13 4.23 4.02
N TYR A 219 4.45 5.31 4.75
CA TYR A 219 3.73 5.66 5.97
C TYR A 219 2.23 5.81 5.69
N ALA A 220 1.86 6.47 4.60
CA ALA A 220 0.46 6.63 4.24
C ALA A 220 -0.21 5.27 4.01
N LEU A 221 0.45 4.30 3.37
CA LEU A 221 -0.04 2.93 3.21
C LEU A 221 -0.16 2.17 4.54
N VAL A 222 0.85 2.29 5.42
CA VAL A 222 0.83 1.71 6.77
C VAL A 222 -0.32 2.31 7.60
N GLU A 223 -0.60 3.59 7.44
CA GLU A 223 -1.69 4.29 8.14
C GLU A 223 -3.07 3.88 7.63
N SER A 224 -3.35 4.08 6.33
CA SER A 224 -4.68 3.79 5.76
C SER A 224 -4.73 3.74 4.22
N GLY A 225 -3.68 4.13 3.52
CA GLY A 225 -3.67 4.30 2.06
C GLY A 225 -4.45 5.51 1.55
N ARG A 226 -5.00 6.36 2.42
CA ARG A 226 -5.87 7.49 2.02
C ARG A 226 -5.17 8.86 2.06
N ASP A 227 -5.54 9.72 1.11
CA ASP A 227 -5.42 11.19 1.02
C ASP A 227 -3.98 11.77 1.06
N LYS A 228 -3.12 11.23 1.93
CA LYS A 228 -1.81 11.79 2.27
C LYS A 228 -0.70 11.38 1.31
N TRP A 229 -0.84 10.26 0.60
CA TRP A 229 0.21 9.78 -0.29
C TRP A 229 0.39 10.71 -1.50
N LYS A 230 -0.71 11.26 -2.03
CA LYS A 230 -0.71 12.07 -3.25
C LYS A 230 0.10 13.35 -3.12
N VAL A 231 -0.02 14.06 -1.99
CA VAL A 231 0.80 15.27 -1.72
C VAL A 231 2.30 14.95 -1.65
N HIS A 232 2.67 13.77 -1.17
CA HIS A 232 4.06 13.30 -1.18
C HIS A 232 4.53 12.95 -2.59
N MET A 233 3.68 12.30 -3.40
CA MET A 233 3.96 12.03 -4.82
C MET A 233 4.14 13.31 -5.63
N ASP A 234 3.28 14.32 -5.45
CA ASP A 234 3.41 15.62 -6.12
C ASP A 234 4.71 16.34 -5.74
N GLY A 235 5.12 16.23 -4.47
CA GLY A 235 6.41 16.72 -4.00
C GLY A 235 7.58 15.97 -4.63
N ALA A 236 7.51 14.63 -4.68
CA ALA A 236 8.52 13.79 -5.31
C ALA A 236 8.66 14.09 -6.80
N LEU A 237 7.56 14.24 -7.53
CA LEU A 237 7.54 14.58 -8.95
C LEU A 237 8.36 15.83 -9.26
N LYS A 238 8.28 16.87 -8.43
CA LYS A 238 9.06 18.11 -8.61
C LYS A 238 10.57 17.86 -8.47
N LEU A 239 10.98 16.99 -7.55
CA LEU A 239 12.39 16.64 -7.35
C LEU A 239 12.90 15.66 -8.42
N ILE A 240 12.07 14.70 -8.85
CA ILE A 240 12.40 13.75 -9.90
C ILE A 240 12.65 14.49 -11.23
N LYS A 241 11.90 15.56 -11.52
CA LYS A 241 12.16 16.42 -12.69
C LYS A 241 13.59 16.98 -12.69
N LEU A 242 14.12 17.38 -11.54
CA LEU A 242 15.51 17.85 -11.44
C LEU A 242 16.51 16.78 -11.82
N LEU A 243 16.23 15.50 -11.54
CA LEU A 243 17.12 14.38 -11.88
C LEU A 243 17.37 14.21 -13.38
N GLY A 244 16.51 14.79 -14.22
CA GLY A 244 16.67 14.81 -15.67
C GLY A 244 17.66 15.84 -16.19
N GLU A 245 18.17 16.73 -15.33
CA GLU A 245 18.98 17.90 -15.73
C GLU A 245 20.34 17.93 -15.01
N PRO A 246 21.42 18.42 -15.64
CA PRO A 246 22.67 18.72 -14.93
C PRO A 246 22.43 19.77 -13.82
N PRO A 247 23.09 19.66 -12.65
CA PRO A 247 24.11 18.68 -12.27
C PRO A 247 23.56 17.40 -11.63
N TYR A 248 22.24 17.20 -11.60
CA TYR A 248 21.61 16.06 -10.92
C TYR A 248 21.61 14.80 -11.77
N LEU A 249 21.61 14.91 -13.10
CA LEU A 249 21.61 13.78 -14.03
C LEU A 249 22.79 12.83 -13.76
N GLN A 250 22.49 11.55 -13.51
CA GLN A 250 23.48 10.49 -13.27
C GLN A 250 23.46 9.47 -14.41
N ARG A 251 24.64 9.17 -14.96
CA ARG A 251 24.85 8.13 -15.98
C ARG A 251 26.18 7.40 -15.72
N PRO A 252 26.18 6.12 -15.27
CA PRO A 252 25.02 5.32 -14.86
C PRO A 252 24.38 5.85 -13.56
N MET A 253 23.12 5.47 -13.32
CA MET A 253 22.43 5.80 -12.05
C MET A 253 22.98 4.97 -10.90
N SER A 254 23.00 5.55 -9.69
CA SER A 254 23.29 4.78 -8.48
C SER A 254 22.17 3.78 -8.15
N ARG A 255 22.49 2.70 -7.43
CA ARG A 255 21.51 1.69 -6.97
C ARG A 255 20.39 2.30 -6.13
N LEU A 256 20.72 3.28 -5.27
CA LEU A 256 19.72 3.98 -4.46
C LEU A 256 18.76 4.76 -5.35
N ARG A 257 19.27 5.52 -6.33
CA ARG A 257 18.42 6.28 -7.26
C ARG A 257 17.54 5.38 -8.11
N GLN A 258 18.07 4.26 -8.59
CA GLN A 258 17.29 3.28 -9.34
C GLN A 258 16.15 2.69 -8.49
N THR A 259 16.43 2.33 -7.22
CA THR A 259 15.40 1.90 -6.26
C THR A 259 14.32 2.95 -6.07
N ILE A 260 14.72 4.19 -5.78
CA ILE A 260 13.80 5.32 -5.57
C ILE A 260 12.87 5.52 -6.77
N LEU A 261 13.44 5.60 -7.98
CA LEU A 261 12.65 5.84 -9.19
C LEU A 261 11.74 4.66 -9.53
N SER A 262 12.20 3.43 -9.30
CA SER A 262 11.43 2.21 -9.47
C SER A 262 10.19 2.20 -8.58
N ASP A 263 10.36 2.41 -7.27
CA ASP A 263 9.24 2.35 -6.33
C ASP A 263 8.28 3.52 -6.49
N PHE A 264 8.80 4.72 -6.75
CA PHE A 264 7.92 5.85 -7.11
C PHE A 264 7.14 5.58 -8.39
N LEU A 265 7.75 4.96 -9.40
CA LEU A 265 7.06 4.62 -10.64
C LEU A 265 5.92 3.63 -10.40
N VAL A 266 6.15 2.58 -9.60
CA VAL A 266 5.12 1.60 -9.26
C VAL A 266 3.97 2.26 -8.48
N PHE A 267 4.25 3.00 -7.41
CA PHE A 267 3.20 3.69 -6.64
C PHE A 267 2.48 4.77 -7.44
N TYR A 268 3.20 5.45 -8.33
CA TYR A 268 2.59 6.40 -9.26
C TYR A 268 1.61 5.68 -10.18
N ILE A 269 1.99 4.56 -10.79
CA ILE A 269 1.11 3.79 -11.68
C ILE A 269 -0.13 3.30 -10.93
N LEU A 270 0.03 2.65 -9.78
CA LEU A 270 -1.12 2.10 -9.05
C LEU A 270 -2.02 3.17 -8.43
N GLY A 271 -1.46 4.28 -7.95
CA GLY A 271 -2.27 5.41 -7.52
C GLY A 271 -3.03 6.08 -8.67
N SER A 272 -2.49 6.00 -9.88
CA SER A 272 -3.08 6.57 -11.09
C SER A 272 -4.19 5.71 -11.68
N THR A 273 -4.23 4.40 -11.42
CA THR A 273 -5.29 3.50 -11.92
C THR A 273 -6.68 3.88 -11.41
N PHE A 274 -6.76 4.72 -10.37
CA PHE A 274 -8.01 5.23 -9.80
C PHE A 274 -8.26 6.72 -10.08
N SER A 275 -7.35 7.41 -10.78
CA SER A 275 -7.43 8.86 -11.00
C SER A 275 -8.09 9.26 -12.33
N PHE A 276 -8.23 8.35 -13.30
CA PHE A 276 -8.92 8.49 -14.61
C PHE A 276 -8.79 9.85 -15.31
N THR A 277 -7.67 10.52 -15.13
CA THR A 277 -7.36 11.84 -15.67
C THR A 277 -5.99 11.75 -16.32
N THR A 278 -5.70 12.62 -17.29
CA THR A 278 -4.37 12.69 -17.90
C THR A 278 -3.36 13.16 -16.85
N LEU A 279 -2.31 12.37 -16.63
CA LEU A 279 -1.31 12.66 -15.60
C LEU A 279 0.05 13.00 -16.21
N PRO A 280 0.83 13.89 -15.57
CA PRO A 280 2.15 14.27 -16.07
C PRO A 280 3.14 13.12 -15.90
N ALA A 281 3.96 12.86 -16.92
CA ALA A 281 5.01 11.83 -16.84
C ALA A 281 5.88 12.00 -15.58
N LEU A 282 6.03 10.91 -14.82
CA LEU A 282 6.85 10.90 -13.60
C LEU A 282 8.34 11.01 -13.94
N ILE A 283 8.80 10.19 -14.88
CA ILE A 283 10.20 10.07 -15.26
C ILE A 283 10.50 11.04 -16.41
N PRO A 284 11.50 11.93 -16.28
CA PRO A 284 11.93 12.81 -17.36
C PRO A 284 12.40 12.03 -18.59
N GLU A 285 12.12 12.53 -19.79
CA GLU A 285 12.54 11.91 -21.06
C GLU A 285 14.06 11.73 -21.19
N THR A 286 14.85 12.52 -20.45
CA THR A 286 16.31 12.41 -20.40
C THR A 286 16.82 11.21 -19.59
N ILE A 287 15.93 10.52 -18.87
CA ILE A 287 16.20 9.30 -18.11
C ILE A 287 15.55 8.11 -18.82
N GLU A 288 16.34 7.07 -19.10
CA GLU A 288 15.84 5.86 -19.72
C GLU A 288 14.88 5.11 -18.77
N LEU A 289 13.68 4.81 -19.26
CA LEU A 289 12.64 4.14 -18.48
C LEU A 289 12.89 2.63 -18.31
N ASP A 290 13.48 1.98 -19.31
CA ASP A 290 13.65 0.52 -19.35
C ASP A 290 14.43 -0.06 -18.15
N PRO A 291 15.58 0.53 -17.72
CA PRO A 291 16.27 0.06 -16.52
C PRO A 291 15.47 0.22 -15.23
N ILE A 292 14.56 1.19 -15.18
CA ILE A 292 13.69 1.44 -14.01
C ILE A 292 12.60 0.37 -13.96
N LEU A 293 11.94 0.08 -15.09
CA LEU A 293 10.91 -0.96 -15.19
C LEU A 293 11.47 -2.35 -14.92
N ARG A 294 12.66 -2.68 -15.44
CA ARG A 294 13.32 -3.96 -15.15
C ARG A 294 13.69 -4.11 -13.68
N TYR A 295 14.15 -3.04 -13.04
CA TYR A 295 14.43 -3.11 -11.61
C TYR A 295 13.16 -3.23 -10.76
N ALA A 296 12.08 -2.58 -11.19
CA ALA A 296 10.78 -2.66 -10.51
C ALA A 296 10.24 -4.09 -10.48
N GLU A 297 10.24 -4.79 -11.62
CA GLU A 297 9.78 -6.19 -11.66
C GLU A 297 10.67 -7.12 -10.83
N THR A 298 11.97 -6.84 -10.73
CA THR A 298 12.91 -7.61 -9.90
C THR A 298 12.67 -7.40 -8.41
N ASN A 299 12.62 -6.15 -7.93
CA ASN A 299 12.80 -5.84 -6.52
C ASN A 299 11.55 -5.31 -5.79
N ASN A 300 10.58 -4.70 -6.49
CA ASN A 300 9.41 -4.11 -5.83
C ASN A 300 8.43 -5.18 -5.34
N TYR A 301 8.01 -5.12 -4.07
CA TYR A 301 7.20 -6.17 -3.43
C TYR A 301 5.85 -6.48 -4.09
N LEU A 302 5.37 -5.64 -5.01
CA LEU A 302 4.15 -5.89 -5.77
C LEU A 302 4.36 -6.84 -6.93
N SER A 303 5.61 -7.12 -7.31
CA SER A 303 6.00 -8.13 -8.29
C SER A 303 5.26 -8.00 -9.62
N CYS A 304 4.89 -6.78 -10.02
CA CYS A 304 4.23 -6.50 -11.28
C CYS A 304 5.26 -6.52 -12.43
N PRO A 305 5.05 -7.30 -13.50
CA PRO A 305 5.95 -7.33 -14.65
C PRO A 305 6.14 -5.96 -15.32
N GLY A 306 7.36 -5.63 -15.69
CA GLY A 306 7.75 -4.40 -16.37
C GLY A 306 6.98 -4.14 -17.68
N PRO A 307 6.72 -5.15 -18.52
CA PRO A 307 5.88 -4.98 -19.71
C PRO A 307 4.43 -4.55 -19.38
N LEU A 308 3.85 -5.06 -18.30
CA LEU A 308 2.49 -4.69 -17.86
C LEU A 308 2.47 -3.28 -17.25
N LEU A 309 3.48 -2.93 -16.42
CA LEU A 309 3.68 -1.57 -15.92
C LEU A 309 3.78 -0.56 -17.06
N ARG A 310 4.51 -0.89 -18.13
CA ARG A 310 4.61 -0.03 -19.33
C ARG A 310 3.25 0.16 -20.01
N ILE A 311 2.47 -0.89 -20.17
CA ILE A 311 1.13 -0.80 -20.77
C ILE A 311 0.22 0.12 -19.95
N MET A 312 0.24 -0.01 -18.62
CA MET A 312 -0.53 0.89 -17.74
C MET A 312 -0.06 2.34 -17.86
N LEU A 313 1.26 2.59 -17.89
CA LEU A 313 1.80 3.94 -18.05
C LEU A 313 1.34 4.60 -19.36
N GLU A 314 1.36 3.85 -20.46
CA GLU A 314 0.89 4.34 -21.76
C GLU A 314 -0.61 4.65 -21.77
N SER A 315 -1.41 3.91 -20.99
CA SER A 315 -2.85 4.16 -20.87
C SER A 315 -3.19 5.52 -20.23
N PHE A 316 -2.29 6.09 -19.42
CA PHE A 316 -2.52 7.41 -18.80
C PHE A 316 -2.41 8.58 -19.78
N ALA A 317 -1.88 8.34 -20.98
CA ALA A 317 -1.86 9.33 -22.06
C ALA A 317 -3.19 9.40 -22.83
N LEU A 318 -4.15 8.51 -22.55
CA LEU A 318 -5.46 8.54 -23.17
C LEU A 318 -6.23 9.80 -22.74
N PRO A 319 -7.03 10.40 -23.65
CA PRO A 319 -7.93 11.50 -23.30
C PRO A 319 -8.93 11.07 -22.21
N ASP A 320 -9.34 12.01 -21.36
CA ASP A 320 -10.36 11.77 -20.34
C ASP A 320 -11.68 11.35 -21.01
N THR A 321 -12.17 10.17 -20.64
CA THR A 321 -13.37 9.54 -21.21
C THR A 321 -14.67 10.11 -20.66
N HIS A 322 -14.62 10.89 -19.57
CA HIS A 322 -15.81 11.36 -18.85
C HIS A 322 -16.22 12.81 -19.17
N ASP A 323 -15.51 13.52 -20.06
CA ASP A 323 -16.01 14.80 -20.55
C ASP A 323 -17.20 14.53 -21.50
N SER A 324 -18.42 14.63 -20.98
CA SER A 324 -19.72 14.40 -21.64
C SER A 324 -19.97 15.19 -22.94
N ARG A 325 -18.98 15.98 -23.39
CA ARG A 325 -18.94 16.71 -24.67
C ARG A 325 -18.00 16.07 -25.71
N SER A 326 -17.43 14.91 -25.42
CA SER A 326 -16.48 14.25 -26.31
C SER A 326 -17.15 13.87 -27.63
N GLU A 327 -16.58 14.34 -28.74
CA GLU A 327 -17.06 14.04 -30.10
C GLU A 327 -16.98 12.52 -30.36
N THR A 328 -17.89 11.98 -31.19
CA THR A 328 -17.95 10.54 -31.51
C THR A 328 -16.59 9.99 -31.98
N SER A 329 -15.81 10.79 -32.70
CA SER A 329 -14.45 10.45 -33.14
C SER A 329 -13.46 10.23 -32.01
N THR A 330 -13.59 10.95 -30.89
CA THR A 330 -12.72 10.78 -29.71
C THR A 330 -13.02 9.47 -29.00
N GLN A 331 -14.30 9.10 -28.90
CA GLN A 331 -14.70 7.83 -28.28
C GLN A 331 -14.28 6.62 -29.12
N GLU A 332 -14.39 6.70 -30.44
CA GLU A 332 -13.87 5.69 -31.37
C GLU A 332 -12.35 5.55 -31.22
N TYR A 333 -11.61 6.66 -31.14
CA TYR A 333 -10.17 6.66 -30.90
C TYR A 333 -9.80 6.00 -29.56
N ILE A 334 -10.46 6.37 -28.46
CA ILE A 334 -10.23 5.75 -27.15
C ILE A 334 -10.48 4.24 -27.22
N GLN A 335 -11.59 3.82 -27.82
CA GLN A 335 -11.90 2.40 -27.99
C GLN A 335 -10.82 1.66 -28.78
N GLU A 336 -10.32 2.24 -29.87
CA GLU A 336 -9.25 1.65 -30.66
C GLU A 336 -7.95 1.53 -29.85
N GLN A 337 -7.55 2.57 -29.14
CA GLN A 337 -6.33 2.56 -28.32
C GLN A 337 -6.44 1.56 -27.15
N VAL A 338 -7.58 1.51 -26.46
CA VAL A 338 -7.84 0.52 -25.42
C VAL A 338 -7.79 -0.89 -26.00
N ALA A 339 -8.35 -1.13 -27.18
CA ALA A 339 -8.27 -2.43 -27.84
C ALA A 339 -6.81 -2.83 -28.18
N VAL A 340 -5.95 -1.88 -28.57
CA VAL A 340 -4.52 -2.13 -28.80
C VAL A 340 -3.82 -2.50 -27.49
N LEU A 341 -4.04 -1.73 -26.42
CA LEU A 341 -3.45 -1.99 -25.11
C LEU A 341 -3.92 -3.32 -24.51
N LEU A 342 -5.21 -3.64 -24.61
CA LEU A 342 -5.79 -4.92 -24.19
C LEU A 342 -5.14 -6.10 -24.93
N ARG A 343 -5.01 -6.02 -26.25
CA ARG A 343 -4.35 -7.09 -27.03
C ARG A 343 -2.90 -7.29 -26.61
N ARG A 344 -2.17 -6.20 -26.30
CA ARG A 344 -0.79 -6.29 -25.80
C ARG A 344 -0.72 -6.91 -24.40
N ALA A 345 -1.63 -6.55 -23.50
CA ALA A 345 -1.72 -7.15 -22.18
C ALA A 345 -2.07 -8.65 -22.29
N LEU A 346 -3.03 -9.01 -23.13
CA LEU A 346 -3.40 -10.41 -23.38
C LEU A 346 -2.26 -11.21 -24.03
N ALA A 347 -1.44 -10.59 -24.89
CA ALA A 347 -0.29 -11.22 -25.53
C ALA A 347 0.94 -11.36 -24.61
N PHE A 348 0.96 -10.69 -23.44
CA PHE A 348 2.01 -10.92 -22.45
C PHE A 348 1.96 -12.38 -22.00
N ASP A 349 3.11 -13.06 -22.10
CA ASP A 349 3.30 -14.45 -21.68
C ASP A 349 4.13 -14.48 -20.38
N PRO A 350 3.49 -14.76 -19.22
CA PRO A 350 4.17 -14.86 -17.94
C PRO A 350 5.27 -15.94 -17.90
N ILE A 351 5.12 -17.02 -18.67
CA ILE A 351 6.10 -18.11 -18.70
C ILE A 351 7.34 -17.65 -19.47
N ALA A 352 7.18 -17.10 -20.67
CA ALA A 352 8.30 -16.55 -21.43
C ALA A 352 9.03 -15.44 -20.64
N TRP A 353 8.29 -14.51 -20.04
CA TRP A 353 8.85 -13.46 -19.19
C TRP A 353 9.68 -14.03 -18.03
N SER A 354 9.25 -15.14 -17.44
CA SER A 354 9.94 -15.77 -16.30
C SER A 354 11.37 -16.25 -16.61
N PHE A 355 11.71 -16.46 -17.89
CA PHE A 355 13.05 -16.83 -18.35
C PHE A 355 13.97 -15.63 -18.60
N ASP A 356 13.39 -14.47 -18.90
CA ASP A 356 14.13 -13.28 -19.32
C ASP A 356 14.39 -12.28 -18.16
N PHE A 357 13.54 -12.27 -17.13
CA PHE A 357 13.67 -11.30 -16.03
C PHE A 357 14.85 -11.63 -15.09
N GLU A 358 15.41 -10.57 -14.50
CA GLU A 358 16.49 -10.71 -13.52
C GLU A 358 15.91 -11.04 -12.14
N ARG A 359 16.29 -12.19 -11.59
CA ARG A 359 15.85 -12.64 -10.26
C ARG A 359 16.57 -11.84 -9.17
N ALA A 360 15.82 -11.37 -8.17
CA ALA A 360 16.38 -10.74 -6.96
C ALA A 360 17.06 -11.77 -6.05
N SER A 361 16.68 -13.05 -6.14
CA SER A 361 17.26 -14.14 -5.34
C SER A 361 17.49 -15.43 -6.14
N PRO A 362 18.52 -16.24 -5.81
CA PRO A 362 18.64 -17.58 -6.35
C PRO A 362 17.55 -18.53 -5.85
N PHE A 363 16.86 -18.17 -4.76
CA PHE A 363 15.80 -18.98 -4.14
C PHE A 363 14.38 -18.56 -4.55
N GLU A 364 14.25 -17.71 -5.59
CA GLU A 364 12.94 -17.31 -6.07
C GLU A 364 12.12 -18.49 -6.57
N ASP A 365 10.87 -18.54 -6.13
CA ASP A 365 9.90 -19.49 -6.63
C ASP A 365 9.31 -18.96 -7.95
N ILE A 366 9.82 -19.51 -9.05
CA ILE A 366 9.44 -19.09 -10.39
C ILE A 366 8.00 -19.44 -10.71
N GLU A 367 7.46 -20.53 -10.15
CA GLU A 367 6.05 -20.84 -10.36
C GLU A 367 5.19 -19.76 -9.71
N GLN A 368 5.50 -19.36 -8.48
CA GLN A 368 4.76 -18.29 -7.81
C GLN A 368 4.90 -16.95 -8.56
N ARG A 369 6.08 -16.63 -9.11
CA ARG A 369 6.28 -15.45 -9.97
C ARG A 369 5.38 -15.48 -11.20
N ILE A 370 5.29 -16.63 -11.87
CA ILE A 370 4.38 -16.84 -13.01
C ILE A 370 2.93 -16.64 -12.58
N ARG A 371 2.49 -17.19 -11.44
CA ARG A 371 1.12 -17.02 -10.95
C ARG A 371 0.77 -15.55 -10.69
N ILE A 372 1.65 -14.82 -9.97
CA ILE A 372 1.46 -13.40 -9.71
C ILE A 372 1.47 -12.58 -11.01
N ALA A 373 2.38 -12.87 -11.94
CA ALA A 373 2.42 -12.22 -13.24
C ALA A 373 1.16 -12.47 -14.07
N SER A 374 0.59 -13.69 -14.03
CA SER A 374 -0.70 -13.99 -14.65
C SER A 374 -1.86 -13.24 -13.98
N ALA A 375 -1.88 -13.18 -12.65
CA ALA A 375 -2.89 -12.41 -11.92
C ALA A 375 -2.81 -10.91 -12.28
N HIS A 376 -1.61 -10.34 -12.32
CA HIS A 376 -1.40 -8.96 -12.80
C HIS A 376 -1.86 -8.78 -14.24
N ARG A 377 -1.56 -9.71 -15.15
CA ARG A 377 -2.02 -9.64 -16.55
C ARG A 377 -3.54 -9.50 -16.63
N SER A 378 -4.27 -10.35 -15.90
CA SER A 378 -5.74 -10.33 -15.90
C SER A 378 -6.30 -9.08 -15.21
N ALA A 379 -5.67 -8.64 -14.12
CA ALA A 379 -6.00 -7.39 -13.44
C ALA A 379 -5.75 -6.14 -14.31
N VAL A 380 -4.63 -6.06 -15.04
CA VAL A 380 -4.38 -4.98 -16.02
C VAL A 380 -5.44 -4.98 -17.12
N CYS A 381 -5.87 -6.15 -17.58
CA CYS A 381 -6.96 -6.23 -18.57
C CYS A 381 -8.28 -5.71 -18.01
N ILE A 382 -8.63 -6.02 -16.75
CA ILE A 382 -9.79 -5.45 -16.06
C ILE A 382 -9.69 -3.92 -16.03
N TYR A 383 -8.56 -3.39 -15.55
CA TYR A 383 -8.32 -1.95 -15.45
C TYR A 383 -8.51 -1.25 -16.80
N LEU A 384 -7.86 -1.74 -17.87
CA LEU A 384 -7.96 -1.15 -19.21
C LEU A 384 -9.40 -1.22 -19.77
N ALA A 385 -10.07 -2.35 -19.56
CA ALA A 385 -11.45 -2.55 -20.02
C ALA A 385 -12.44 -1.60 -19.35
N ARG A 386 -12.20 -1.23 -18.08
CA ARG A 386 -13.08 -0.35 -17.30
C ARG A 386 -13.07 1.11 -17.71
N VAL A 387 -12.17 1.50 -18.63
CA VAL A 387 -12.25 2.79 -19.32
C VAL A 387 -13.44 2.84 -20.31
N LEU A 388 -13.93 1.67 -20.75
CA LEU A 388 -15.02 1.53 -21.72
C LEU A 388 -16.39 1.38 -21.03
N PRO A 389 -17.48 1.85 -21.66
CA PRO A 389 -18.83 1.55 -21.20
C PRO A 389 -19.11 0.04 -21.17
N SER A 390 -19.92 -0.43 -20.21
CA SER A 390 -20.26 -1.86 -20.07
C SER A 390 -20.96 -2.46 -21.30
N THR A 391 -21.56 -1.62 -22.16
CA THR A 391 -22.21 -2.01 -23.42
C THR A 391 -21.25 -2.04 -24.61
N ASN A 392 -19.96 -1.78 -24.40
CA ASN A 392 -18.99 -1.73 -25.49
C ASN A 392 -18.82 -3.12 -26.15
N PRO A 393 -18.78 -3.23 -27.49
CA PRO A 393 -18.59 -4.49 -28.19
C PRO A 393 -17.32 -5.26 -27.82
N LEU A 394 -16.29 -4.60 -27.28
CA LEU A 394 -15.08 -5.28 -26.81
C LEU A 394 -15.30 -6.09 -25.52
N LEU A 395 -16.39 -5.81 -24.79
CA LEU A 395 -16.77 -6.46 -23.54
C LEU A 395 -18.01 -7.35 -23.68
N ASP A 396 -18.90 -7.03 -24.61
CA ASP A 396 -20.15 -7.77 -24.84
C ASP A 396 -19.89 -9.10 -25.55
N PRO A 397 -20.08 -10.26 -24.88
CA PRO A 397 -19.85 -11.57 -25.47
C PRO A 397 -20.75 -11.86 -26.68
N THR A 398 -21.88 -11.17 -26.79
CA THR A 398 -22.85 -11.38 -27.88
C THR A 398 -22.49 -10.61 -29.16
N SER A 399 -21.56 -9.66 -29.08
CA SER A 399 -21.14 -8.82 -30.21
C SER A 399 -20.34 -9.57 -31.28
N GLY A 400 -19.74 -10.72 -30.94
CA GLY A 400 -18.79 -11.45 -31.79
C GLY A 400 -17.41 -10.77 -31.92
N THR A 401 -17.22 -9.59 -31.32
CA THR A 401 -15.96 -8.81 -31.32
C THR A 401 -15.35 -8.64 -29.93
N ALA A 402 -15.91 -9.30 -28.92
CA ALA A 402 -15.42 -9.26 -27.55
C ALA A 402 -13.96 -9.71 -27.50
N LEU A 403 -13.12 -8.91 -26.84
CA LEU A 403 -11.73 -9.26 -26.56
C LEU A 403 -11.59 -9.92 -25.20
N VAL A 404 -12.40 -9.51 -24.23
CA VAL A 404 -12.32 -9.96 -22.84
C VAL A 404 -13.71 -10.14 -22.24
N SER A 405 -13.79 -10.97 -21.22
CA SER A 405 -14.92 -11.04 -20.29
C SER A 405 -14.42 -10.63 -18.91
N LEU A 406 -15.02 -9.59 -18.32
CA LEU A 406 -14.60 -9.06 -17.02
C LEU A 406 -14.73 -10.12 -15.91
N THR A 407 -15.79 -10.93 -15.94
CA THR A 407 -15.97 -12.02 -14.98
C THR A 407 -14.92 -13.11 -15.16
N ALA A 408 -14.61 -13.50 -16.40
CA ALA A 408 -13.56 -14.49 -16.67
C ALA A 408 -12.17 -14.00 -16.24
N LEU A 409 -11.88 -12.70 -16.40
CA LEU A 409 -10.63 -12.11 -15.91
C LEU A 409 -10.57 -12.10 -14.39
N ALA A 410 -11.68 -11.78 -13.70
CA ALA A 410 -11.76 -11.81 -12.25
C ALA A 410 -11.55 -13.24 -11.70
N ASP A 411 -12.20 -14.22 -12.32
CA ASP A 411 -12.03 -15.64 -12.00
C ASP A 411 -10.59 -16.11 -12.21
N ASP A 412 -9.92 -15.64 -13.25
CA ASP A 412 -8.52 -15.96 -13.54
C ASP A 412 -7.56 -15.38 -12.49
N VAL A 413 -7.79 -14.14 -12.05
CA VAL A 413 -7.04 -13.55 -10.92
C VAL A 413 -7.20 -14.39 -9.66
N VAL A 414 -8.44 -14.73 -9.29
CA VAL A 414 -8.75 -15.55 -8.12
C VAL A 414 -8.11 -16.94 -8.25
N HIS A 415 -8.20 -17.56 -9.42
CA HIS A 415 -7.57 -18.84 -9.71
C HIS A 415 -6.06 -18.79 -9.42
N HIS A 416 -5.35 -17.84 -10.00
CA HIS A 416 -3.91 -17.72 -9.82
C HIS A 416 -3.50 -17.45 -8.38
N ILE A 417 -4.22 -16.58 -7.67
CA ILE A 417 -3.90 -16.21 -6.29
C ILE A 417 -4.27 -17.32 -5.30
N SER A 418 -5.29 -18.14 -5.60
CA SER A 418 -5.67 -19.29 -4.75
C SER A 418 -4.59 -20.37 -4.58
N HIS A 419 -3.55 -20.35 -5.43
CA HIS A 419 -2.41 -21.25 -5.33
C HIS A 419 -1.33 -20.75 -4.35
N LEU A 420 -1.43 -19.49 -3.89
CA LEU A 420 -0.52 -18.89 -2.94
C LEU A 420 -1.07 -19.02 -1.53
N LYS A 421 -0.17 -19.09 -0.55
CA LYS A 421 -0.47 -19.23 0.87
C LYS A 421 0.17 -18.09 1.66
N PRO A 422 -0.35 -17.75 2.85
CA PRO A 422 0.20 -16.68 3.67
C PRO A 422 1.70 -16.80 4.01
N GLY A 423 2.28 -18.01 3.97
CA GLY A 423 3.71 -18.22 4.19
C GLY A 423 4.60 -18.00 2.95
N ASP A 424 4.01 -17.82 1.78
CA ASP A 424 4.74 -17.62 0.53
C ASP A 424 5.26 -16.19 0.42
N ALA A 425 6.51 -16.02 -0.05
CA ALA A 425 7.16 -14.71 -0.13
C ALA A 425 6.37 -13.69 -0.98
N LEU A 426 5.67 -14.18 -2.02
CA LEU A 426 4.89 -13.37 -2.96
C LEU A 426 3.44 -13.13 -2.52
N PHE A 427 3.01 -13.67 -1.37
CA PHE A 427 1.65 -13.42 -0.89
C PHE A 427 1.39 -11.93 -0.63
N LYS A 428 2.43 -11.15 -0.32
CA LYS A 428 2.35 -9.68 -0.17
C LYS A 428 2.06 -8.92 -1.48
N SER A 429 2.10 -9.58 -2.63
CA SER A 429 1.92 -8.98 -3.96
C SER A 429 0.48 -9.04 -4.48
N ILE A 430 -0.46 -9.56 -3.69
CA ILE A 430 -1.78 -9.97 -4.19
C ILE A 430 -2.86 -8.87 -4.12
N CYS A 431 -2.66 -7.80 -3.34
CA CYS A 431 -3.75 -6.89 -2.99
C CYS A 431 -4.34 -6.18 -4.20
N TRP A 432 -3.52 -5.50 -5.02
CA TRP A 432 -4.04 -4.75 -6.16
C TRP A 432 -4.77 -5.65 -7.18
N PRO A 433 -4.22 -6.81 -7.62
CA PRO A 433 -4.97 -7.75 -8.46
C PRO A 433 -6.28 -8.23 -7.81
N LEU A 434 -6.26 -8.64 -6.53
CA LEU A 434 -7.47 -9.09 -5.83
C LEU A 434 -8.51 -7.99 -5.71
N PHE A 435 -8.09 -6.75 -5.48
CA PHE A 435 -9.00 -5.62 -5.39
C PHE A 435 -9.76 -5.44 -6.72
N LEU A 436 -9.06 -5.48 -7.86
CA LEU A 436 -9.73 -5.38 -9.16
C LEU A 436 -10.68 -6.56 -9.41
N ALA A 437 -10.26 -7.79 -9.13
CA ALA A 437 -11.15 -8.96 -9.24
C ALA A 437 -12.36 -8.86 -8.30
N GLY A 438 -12.16 -8.37 -7.08
CA GLY A 438 -13.21 -8.16 -6.09
C GLY A 438 -14.23 -7.12 -6.56
N ALA A 439 -13.77 -6.01 -7.12
CA ALA A 439 -14.64 -4.97 -7.66
C ALA A 439 -15.49 -5.49 -8.84
N GLU A 440 -14.92 -6.37 -9.66
CA GLU A 440 -15.66 -7.08 -10.72
C GLU A 440 -16.65 -8.12 -10.18
N SER A 441 -16.35 -8.74 -9.05
CA SER A 441 -17.09 -9.90 -8.55
C SER A 441 -18.59 -9.64 -8.32
N GLU A 442 -19.40 -10.57 -8.80
CA GLU A 442 -20.85 -10.67 -8.53
C GLU A 442 -21.19 -11.91 -7.70
N ASP A 443 -20.28 -12.88 -7.63
CA ASP A 443 -20.48 -14.11 -6.87
C ASP A 443 -20.18 -13.90 -5.38
N ARG A 444 -21.15 -14.26 -4.53
CA ARG A 444 -21.02 -14.08 -3.09
C ARG A 444 -19.89 -14.92 -2.49
N GLY A 445 -19.66 -16.14 -3.00
CA GLY A 445 -18.60 -17.01 -2.52
C GLY A 445 -17.22 -16.46 -2.85
N GLN A 446 -17.04 -15.93 -4.06
CA GLN A 446 -15.82 -15.25 -4.48
C GLN A 446 -15.57 -13.99 -3.65
N ARG A 447 -16.60 -13.15 -3.41
CA ARG A 447 -16.48 -11.96 -2.54
C ARG A 447 -16.01 -12.34 -1.13
N GLU A 448 -16.60 -13.37 -0.53
CA GLU A 448 -16.21 -13.89 0.79
C GLU A 448 -14.75 -14.38 0.78
N TRP A 449 -14.37 -15.19 -0.20
CA TRP A 449 -13.01 -15.69 -0.34
C TRP A 449 -11.97 -14.56 -0.50
N ILE A 450 -12.29 -13.50 -1.24
CA ILE A 450 -11.42 -12.33 -1.40
C ILE A 450 -11.24 -11.61 -0.06
N MET A 451 -12.32 -11.40 0.71
CA MET A 451 -12.24 -10.77 2.03
C MET A 451 -11.38 -11.59 2.99
N ASP A 452 -11.57 -12.91 3.03
CA ASP A 452 -10.76 -13.82 3.85
C ASP A 452 -9.27 -13.79 3.47
N THR A 453 -8.98 -13.67 2.18
CA THR A 453 -7.61 -13.60 1.66
C THR A 453 -6.95 -12.26 2.01
N LEU A 454 -7.70 -11.15 1.95
CA LEU A 454 -7.23 -9.84 2.41
C LEU A 454 -7.01 -9.80 3.94
N ASP A 455 -7.81 -10.55 4.73
CA ASP A 455 -7.61 -10.71 6.17
C ASP A 455 -6.30 -11.43 6.47
N GLN A 456 -6.03 -12.53 5.75
CA GLN A 456 -4.78 -13.26 5.84
C GLN A 456 -3.59 -12.36 5.45
N LEU A 457 -3.73 -11.57 4.39
CA LEU A 457 -2.70 -10.63 3.97
C LEU A 457 -2.41 -9.56 5.04
N TYR A 458 -3.45 -9.01 5.66
CA TYR A 458 -3.27 -8.07 6.76
C TYR A 458 -2.59 -8.72 7.95
N GLY A 459 -2.90 -9.98 8.27
CA GLY A 459 -2.23 -10.73 9.33
C GLY A 459 -0.72 -10.94 9.12
N LEU A 460 -0.22 -10.69 7.91
CA LEU A 460 1.22 -10.70 7.57
C LEU A 460 1.80 -9.28 7.53
N MET A 461 1.10 -8.37 6.86
CA MET A 461 1.63 -7.03 6.59
C MET A 461 1.31 -6.03 7.68
N PHE A 462 0.14 -6.07 8.31
CA PHE A 462 -0.37 -5.04 9.24
C PHE A 462 -0.38 -3.63 8.66
N TRP A 463 -0.61 -3.48 7.36
CA TRP A 463 -0.72 -2.16 6.71
C TRP A 463 -2.18 -1.73 6.60
N GLY A 464 -2.46 -0.50 7.02
CA GLY A 464 -3.82 0.03 7.14
C GLY A 464 -4.59 0.10 5.81
N TYR A 465 -3.92 0.24 4.66
CA TYR A 465 -4.59 0.30 3.35
C TYR A 465 -5.42 -0.95 3.03
N LEU A 466 -5.12 -2.11 3.63
CA LEU A 466 -5.89 -3.34 3.44
C LEU A 466 -7.30 -3.21 4.03
N HIS A 467 -7.44 -2.53 5.17
CA HIS A 467 -8.76 -2.20 5.73
C HIS A 467 -9.55 -1.28 4.80
N THR A 468 -8.88 -0.26 4.28
CA THR A 468 -9.49 0.66 3.32
C THR A 468 -9.95 -0.10 2.07
N SER A 469 -9.10 -0.99 1.54
CA SER A 469 -9.41 -1.81 0.36
C SER A 469 -10.66 -2.66 0.58
N LYS A 470 -10.76 -3.36 1.71
CA LYS A 470 -11.95 -4.14 2.09
C LYS A 470 -13.22 -3.29 2.16
N ARG A 471 -13.15 -2.14 2.84
CA ARG A 471 -14.31 -1.24 2.99
C ARG A 471 -14.79 -0.67 1.66
N VAL A 472 -13.84 -0.38 0.75
CA VAL A 472 -14.17 0.08 -0.59
C VAL A 472 -14.86 -1.03 -1.38
N LEU A 473 -14.36 -2.28 -1.31
CA LEU A 473 -15.03 -3.44 -1.92
C LEU A 473 -16.45 -3.64 -1.40
N GLU A 474 -16.66 -3.63 -0.08
CA GLU A 474 -17.99 -3.75 0.52
C GLU A 474 -18.95 -2.67 0.02
N SER A 475 -18.43 -1.47 -0.18
CA SER A 475 -19.25 -0.36 -0.64
C SER A 475 -19.58 -0.46 -2.14
N ILE A 476 -18.62 -0.88 -2.97
CA ILE A 476 -18.86 -1.23 -4.39
C ILE A 476 -19.94 -2.31 -4.47
N TRP A 477 -19.83 -3.37 -3.67
CA TRP A 477 -20.81 -4.46 -3.68
C TRP A 477 -22.19 -4.02 -3.24
N LYS A 478 -22.28 -3.18 -2.21
CA LYS A 478 -23.55 -2.62 -1.77
C LYS A 478 -24.24 -1.83 -2.90
N LEU A 479 -23.50 -0.99 -3.61
CA LEU A 479 -24.03 -0.19 -4.72
C LEU A 479 -24.45 -1.08 -5.90
N LYS A 480 -23.64 -2.08 -6.25
CA LYS A 480 -23.99 -3.09 -7.27
C LYS A 480 -25.27 -3.85 -6.92
N ASP A 481 -25.39 -4.29 -5.68
CA ASP A 481 -26.53 -5.07 -5.21
C ASP A 481 -27.82 -4.21 -5.17
N GLU A 482 -27.71 -2.91 -4.90
CA GLU A 482 -28.82 -1.94 -4.92
C GLU A 482 -29.27 -1.56 -6.34
N ALA A 483 -28.34 -1.46 -7.31
CA ALA A 483 -28.64 -1.10 -8.70
C ALA A 483 -29.41 -2.18 -9.49
N GLY A 484 -29.36 -3.43 -9.03
CA GLY A 484 -30.05 -4.58 -9.63
C GLY A 484 -29.28 -5.23 -10.80
N ALA A 485 -29.63 -6.48 -11.10
CA ALA A 485 -28.95 -7.27 -12.15
C ALA A 485 -29.10 -6.63 -13.54
N GLY A 486 -27.98 -6.39 -14.22
CA GLY A 486 -27.94 -5.85 -15.58
C GLY A 486 -27.86 -4.32 -15.68
N ALA A 487 -27.75 -3.59 -14.57
CA ALA A 487 -27.34 -2.19 -14.60
C ALA A 487 -25.92 -2.07 -15.16
N GLY A 488 -25.65 -1.02 -15.95
CA GLY A 488 -24.31 -0.72 -16.46
C GLY A 488 -23.39 -0.32 -15.30
N ASN A 489 -22.82 -1.31 -14.62
CA ASN A 489 -22.01 -1.09 -13.44
C ASN A 489 -20.62 -0.60 -13.86
N CYS A 490 -20.22 0.58 -13.39
CA CYS A 490 -18.85 1.09 -13.53
C CYS A 490 -18.33 1.52 -12.15
N TRP A 491 -17.79 0.56 -11.39
CA TRP A 491 -17.33 0.80 -10.02
C TRP A 491 -16.23 1.85 -9.90
N VAL A 492 -15.62 2.19 -11.02
CA VAL A 492 -14.72 3.32 -11.18
C VAL A 492 -15.33 4.63 -10.66
N GLU A 493 -16.59 4.92 -10.97
CA GLU A 493 -17.27 6.13 -10.50
C GLU A 493 -17.51 6.09 -8.99
N GLU A 494 -17.88 4.91 -8.49
CA GLU A 494 -18.13 4.68 -7.08
C GLU A 494 -16.82 4.82 -6.26
N VAL A 495 -15.68 4.35 -6.78
CA VAL A 495 -14.35 4.57 -6.17
C VAL A 495 -13.97 6.05 -6.15
N LYS A 496 -14.33 6.84 -7.16
CA LYS A 496 -14.12 8.30 -7.16
C LYS A 496 -14.91 8.98 -6.04
N ASP A 497 -16.12 8.50 -5.75
CA ASP A 497 -16.97 9.03 -4.67
C ASP A 497 -16.40 8.75 -3.27
N PHE A 498 -15.60 7.69 -3.10
CA PHE A 498 -14.81 7.46 -1.88
C PHE A 498 -13.62 8.43 -1.73
N GLY A 499 -13.36 9.24 -2.75
CA GLY A 499 -12.25 10.17 -2.86
C GLY A 499 -11.18 9.64 -3.83
N ASN A 500 -10.73 10.49 -4.76
CA ASN A 500 -9.69 10.23 -5.77
C ASN A 500 -8.27 10.00 -5.20
N GLU A 501 -8.16 9.56 -3.95
CA GLU A 501 -6.91 9.59 -3.19
C GLU A 501 -6.67 8.30 -2.40
N ILE A 502 -7.18 7.18 -2.88
CA ILE A 502 -6.84 5.86 -2.35
C ILE A 502 -5.65 5.30 -3.13
N LEU A 503 -4.63 4.84 -2.40
CA LEU A 503 -3.53 4.04 -2.93
C LEU A 503 -3.73 2.59 -2.46
N ILE A 504 -3.96 1.70 -3.42
CA ILE A 504 -4.00 0.26 -3.23
C ILE A 504 -2.74 -0.31 -3.86
N ALA A 505 -1.90 -0.91 -3.03
CA ALA A 505 -0.62 -1.45 -3.44
C ALA A 505 -0.66 -2.97 -3.35
#